data_AF-A0A7S0EET6-F1
#
_entry.id   AF-A0A7S0EET6-F1
#
_cell.length_a   1.000
_cell.length_b   1.000
_cell.length_c   1.000
_cell.angle_alpha   90.00
_cell.angle_beta   90.00
_cell.angle_gamma   90.00
#
_symmetry.space_group_name_H-M   'P 1'
#
loop_
_entity.id
_entity.type
_entity.pdbx_description
1 polymer ?
#
loop_
_entity_poly.entity_id
_entity_poly.type
_entity_poly.pdbx_seq_one_letter_code
_entity_poly.pdbx_strand_id
1 'polypeptide(L)'
;MGFLGGINNLGKSRSGASPKTAGLPKTDRDNPPKDRGDGLGPLVRHRDVLGATRLAGDTAIAGASRPSVPPLTRKLSVISQKTVETLEGLEEELGSMKVHCDEAEHDLDHPGEDGFRAGLRGDLATMHGSANRLLATRLDAILTSELTSGRDAARAKRKVLIGQSEALIDRCELLVKRYDVEKDATGIAAARPEPDAAPSEQ
;
A
#
# COMPACT_ATOMS: atom_id res chain seq x y z
N MET A 1 43.53 -19.60 35.73
CA MET A 1 42.91 -18.45 35.04
C MET A 1 41.65 -18.93 34.34
N GLY A 2 40.51 -18.30 34.61
CA GLY A 2 39.22 -18.64 33.98
C GLY A 2 38.06 -18.21 34.88
N PHE A 3 37.59 -16.99 34.68
CA PHE A 3 36.54 -16.31 35.45
C PHE A 3 35.18 -17.02 35.33
N LEU A 4 34.55 -17.33 36.47
CA LEU A 4 33.11 -17.57 36.59
C LEU A 4 32.46 -16.29 37.11
N GLY A 5 32.07 -15.41 36.18
CA GLY A 5 31.30 -14.21 36.48
C GLY A 5 29.81 -14.50 36.47
N GLY A 6 29.16 -14.38 37.62
CA GLY A 6 27.71 -14.29 37.71
C GLY A 6 27.23 -12.85 37.54
N ILE A 7 25.97 -12.68 37.12
CA ILE A 7 25.14 -11.53 37.51
C ILE A 7 23.67 -11.92 37.46
N ASN A 8 23.05 -11.81 38.63
CA ASN A 8 21.61 -11.83 38.87
C ASN A 8 20.95 -10.60 38.24
N ASN A 9 19.67 -10.70 37.85
CA ASN A 9 18.63 -9.67 38.11
C ASN A 9 17.32 -10.04 37.38
N LEU A 10 16.36 -10.63 38.11
CA LEU A 10 14.95 -10.53 37.73
C LEU A 10 14.21 -9.82 38.88
N GLY A 11 14.24 -8.49 38.78
CA GLY A 11 13.63 -7.55 39.70
C GLY A 11 12.12 -7.44 39.49
N LYS A 12 11.43 -7.57 40.61
CA LYS A 12 10.01 -7.35 40.86
C LYS A 12 9.45 -6.00 40.35
N SER A 13 8.16 -6.09 39.98
CA SER A 13 7.09 -5.14 40.32
C SER A 13 7.04 -3.79 39.61
N ARG A 14 5.87 -3.50 39.03
CA ARG A 14 5.11 -2.26 39.31
C ARG A 14 3.62 -2.46 39.04
N SER A 15 2.88 -2.37 40.12
CA SER A 15 1.47 -2.00 40.22
C SER A 15 1.22 -0.55 39.78
N GLY A 16 -0.04 -0.22 39.48
CA GLY A 16 -0.53 1.17 39.35
C GLY A 16 -1.56 1.29 38.22
N ALA A 17 -2.83 0.98 38.43
CA ALA A 17 -3.85 1.91 38.94
C ALA A 17 -4.09 3.11 38.01
N SER A 18 -5.24 3.11 37.31
CA SER A 18 -6.31 4.11 37.51
C SER A 18 -7.57 3.76 36.70
N PRO A 19 -8.77 3.89 37.30
CA PRO A 19 -10.07 3.76 36.64
C PRO A 19 -10.72 5.13 36.34
N LYS A 20 -11.87 5.08 35.64
CA LYS A 20 -12.93 6.12 35.51
C LYS A 20 -12.67 7.31 34.57
N THR A 21 -13.43 7.36 33.49
CA THR A 21 -14.20 8.57 33.14
C THR A 21 -15.63 8.17 32.80
N ALA A 22 -16.54 8.70 33.60
CA ALA A 22 -17.98 8.61 33.44
C ALA A 22 -18.44 9.73 32.49
N GLY A 23 -19.34 9.38 31.57
CA GLY A 23 -20.59 10.07 31.24
C GLY A 23 -20.61 11.51 30.72
N LEU A 24 -21.67 11.73 29.90
CA LEU A 24 -22.47 12.94 29.65
C LEU A 24 -22.37 13.58 28.24
N PRO A 25 -23.46 14.22 27.75
CA PRO A 25 -24.23 13.68 26.63
C PRO A 25 -24.42 14.67 25.46
N LYS A 26 -25.05 14.14 24.39
CA LYS A 26 -25.90 14.78 23.37
C LYS A 26 -25.85 16.32 23.28
N THR A 27 -25.33 16.81 22.17
CA THR A 27 -25.85 18.02 21.51
C THR A 27 -26.58 17.59 20.24
N ASP A 28 -27.88 17.36 20.40
CA ASP A 28 -28.88 17.51 19.34
C ASP A 28 -29.12 19.03 19.22
N ARG A 29 -28.75 19.63 18.09
CA ARG A 29 -29.23 20.95 17.68
C ARG A 29 -28.94 21.22 16.20
N ASP A 30 -30.05 21.24 15.47
CA ASP A 30 -30.44 22.25 14.50
C ASP A 30 -29.81 22.23 13.09
N ASN A 31 -30.58 21.58 12.21
CA ASN A 31 -30.76 21.91 10.78
C ASN A 31 -30.68 23.42 10.50
N PRO A 32 -30.12 23.79 9.33
CA PRO A 32 -30.69 24.83 8.48
C PRO A 32 -30.93 24.36 7.03
N PRO A 33 -31.70 25.13 6.23
CA PRO A 33 -32.71 24.59 5.33
C PRO A 33 -32.21 24.31 3.90
N LYS A 34 -32.97 23.43 3.22
CA LYS A 34 -33.10 23.41 1.76
C LYS A 34 -34.01 24.58 1.35
N ASP A 35 -33.55 25.51 0.51
CA ASP A 35 -34.32 25.87 -0.69
C ASP A 35 -33.53 26.69 -1.73
N ARG A 36 -33.76 26.28 -2.98
CA ARG A 36 -33.83 27.02 -4.25
C ARG A 36 -32.95 28.26 -4.51
N GLY A 37 -32.14 28.12 -5.55
CA GLY A 37 -31.70 29.22 -6.40
C GLY A 37 -31.54 28.73 -7.84
N ASP A 38 -32.66 28.70 -8.58
CA ASP A 38 -32.69 28.61 -10.03
C ASP A 38 -31.83 29.72 -10.65
N GLY A 39 -30.84 29.33 -11.45
CA GLY A 39 -29.91 30.24 -12.12
C GLY A 39 -29.60 29.76 -13.52
N LEU A 40 -30.64 29.69 -14.36
CA LEU A 40 -30.52 29.51 -15.80
C LEU A 40 -29.86 30.73 -16.45
N GLY A 41 -28.74 30.49 -17.14
CA GLY A 41 -28.33 31.20 -18.35
C GLY A 41 -26.95 31.85 -18.34
N PRO A 42 -26.35 32.19 -19.51
CA PRO A 42 -26.85 31.99 -20.87
C PRO A 42 -25.94 31.15 -21.80
N LEU A 43 -26.61 30.45 -22.71
CA LEU A 43 -26.12 30.05 -24.02
C LEU A 43 -25.59 31.26 -24.81
N VAL A 44 -24.31 31.24 -25.21
CA VAL A 44 -23.81 32.05 -26.33
C VAL A 44 -22.96 31.18 -27.27
N ARG A 45 -23.67 30.68 -28.29
CA ARG A 45 -23.36 30.72 -29.74
C ARG A 45 -21.91 30.54 -30.22
N HIS A 46 -21.70 29.42 -30.90
CA HIS A 46 -21.40 29.27 -32.34
C HIS A 46 -20.52 30.31 -33.08
N ARG A 47 -19.72 29.73 -34.01
CA ARG A 47 -18.94 30.29 -35.14
C ARG A 47 -17.47 30.56 -34.79
N ASP A 48 -16.47 30.17 -35.57
CA ASP A 48 -16.47 29.67 -36.94
C ASP A 48 -15.04 29.27 -37.38
N VAL A 49 -14.97 28.52 -38.48
CA VAL A 49 -14.02 28.72 -39.59
C VAL A 49 -12.58 28.17 -39.46
N LEU A 50 -12.40 27.01 -40.10
CA LEU A 50 -11.44 26.74 -41.17
C LEU A 50 -10.35 27.79 -41.41
N GLY A 51 -9.09 27.39 -41.28
CA GLY A 51 -7.95 28.21 -41.70
C GLY A 51 -6.75 27.36 -42.09
N ALA A 52 -6.84 26.71 -43.25
CA ALA A 52 -5.68 26.19 -43.94
C ALA A 52 -4.90 27.36 -44.56
N THR A 53 -3.65 27.56 -44.13
CA THR A 53 -2.62 28.22 -44.95
C THR A 53 -1.31 27.46 -44.81
N ARG A 54 -0.93 26.78 -45.90
CA ARG A 54 0.47 26.49 -46.23
C ARG A 54 1.25 27.80 -46.30
N LEU A 55 2.53 27.78 -45.95
CA LEU A 55 3.58 28.46 -46.70
C LEU A 55 4.94 27.96 -46.23
N ALA A 56 5.66 27.36 -47.17
CA ALA A 56 7.10 27.20 -47.14
C ALA A 56 7.76 28.60 -47.12
N GLY A 57 8.89 28.72 -46.43
CA GLY A 57 9.62 29.97 -46.31
C GLY A 57 10.92 29.76 -45.55
N ASP A 58 11.89 29.23 -46.28
CA ASP A 58 13.30 29.16 -45.91
C ASP A 58 13.89 30.57 -45.80
N THR A 59 14.34 30.96 -44.60
CA THR A 59 15.36 32.00 -44.42
C THR A 59 16.17 31.69 -43.18
N ALA A 60 17.39 31.22 -43.42
CA ALA A 60 18.48 31.19 -42.46
C ALA A 60 18.67 32.56 -41.80
N ILE A 61 18.68 32.59 -40.47
CA ILE A 61 19.29 33.66 -39.69
C ILE A 61 20.34 33.00 -38.79
N ALA A 62 21.58 33.13 -39.24
CA ALA A 62 22.77 32.93 -38.43
C ALA A 62 22.77 33.92 -37.25
N GLY A 63 23.24 33.45 -36.10
CA GLY A 63 23.75 34.34 -35.05
C GLY A 63 22.97 34.32 -33.74
N ALA A 64 23.26 33.33 -32.90
CA ALA A 64 23.73 33.56 -31.53
C ALA A 64 23.93 32.19 -30.88
N SER A 65 25.15 31.65 -30.94
CA SER A 65 25.56 30.58 -30.03
C SER A 65 25.60 31.19 -28.63
N ARG A 66 24.44 31.21 -27.94
CA ARG A 66 24.38 31.55 -26.52
C ARG A 66 25.27 30.54 -25.81
N PRO A 67 26.17 30.97 -24.91
CA PRO A 67 26.89 30.03 -24.07
C PRO A 67 25.83 29.19 -23.35
N SER A 68 25.78 27.91 -23.70
CA SER A 68 24.92 26.91 -23.09
C SER A 68 25.33 26.81 -21.63
N VAL A 69 24.73 27.65 -20.78
CA VAL A 69 24.97 27.65 -19.34
C VAL A 69 24.63 26.24 -18.87
N PRO A 70 25.59 25.49 -18.30
CA PRO A 70 25.31 24.13 -17.86
C PRO A 70 24.15 24.19 -16.87
N PRO A 71 23.14 23.33 -17.02
CA PRO A 71 21.95 23.36 -16.18
C PRO A 71 22.40 23.27 -14.72
N LEU A 72 22.11 24.33 -13.96
CA LEU A 72 22.48 24.41 -12.55
C LEU A 72 21.61 23.42 -11.80
N THR A 73 22.13 22.20 -11.60
CA THR A 73 21.43 21.17 -10.82
C THR A 73 21.47 21.58 -9.35
N ARG A 74 20.37 22.16 -8.87
CA ARG A 74 20.20 22.43 -7.44
C ARG A 74 20.20 21.09 -6.71
N LYS A 75 21.27 20.82 -5.96
CA LYS A 75 21.33 19.68 -5.04
C LYS A 75 20.23 19.84 -3.99
N LEU A 76 19.56 18.72 -3.67
CA LEU A 76 18.58 18.68 -2.60
C LEU A 76 19.24 19.01 -1.26
N SER A 77 18.46 19.53 -0.31
CA SER A 77 18.93 19.60 1.07
C SER A 77 19.13 18.18 1.63
N VAL A 78 20.07 18.01 2.56
CA VAL A 78 20.39 16.70 3.18
C VAL A 78 19.12 16.00 3.72
N ILE A 79 18.21 16.77 4.32
CA ILE A 79 16.94 16.25 4.83
C ILE A 79 16.06 15.74 3.68
N SER A 80 15.89 16.53 2.62
CA SER A 80 15.07 16.13 1.48
C SER A 80 15.64 14.91 0.77
N GLN A 81 16.96 14.82 0.65
CA GLN A 81 17.63 13.66 0.09
C GLN A 81 17.36 12.40 0.92
N LYS A 82 17.56 12.46 2.24
CA LYS A 82 17.32 11.32 3.13
C LYS A 82 15.86 10.84 3.10
N THR A 83 14.89 11.76 3.02
CA THR A 83 13.47 11.40 2.89
C THR A 83 13.19 10.69 1.57
N VAL A 84 13.77 11.16 0.47
CA VAL A 84 13.61 10.51 -0.84
C VAL A 84 14.24 9.12 -0.84
N GLU A 85 15.45 8.97 -0.33
CA GLU A 85 16.13 7.67 -0.17
C GLU A 85 15.30 6.70 0.70
N THR A 86 14.68 7.21 1.76
CA THR A 86 13.78 6.41 2.61
C THR A 86 12.54 5.94 1.84
N LEU A 87 11.95 6.79 1.01
CA LEU A 87 10.81 6.42 0.16
C LEU A 87 11.21 5.42 -0.94
N GLU A 88 12.42 5.51 -1.47
CA GLU A 88 12.96 4.54 -2.44
C GLU A 88 13.15 3.16 -1.80
N GLY A 89 13.78 3.09 -0.61
CA GLY A 89 13.91 1.81 0.09
C GLY A 89 12.57 1.17 0.47
N LEU A 90 11.56 1.99 0.80
CA LEU A 90 10.20 1.49 1.04
C LEU A 90 9.51 0.99 -0.23
N GLU A 91 9.78 1.61 -1.37
CA GLU A 91 9.27 1.17 -2.68
C GLU A 91 9.87 -0.18 -3.07
N GLU A 92 11.18 -0.37 -2.88
CA GLU A 92 11.86 -1.65 -3.12
C GLU A 92 11.31 -2.76 -2.22
N GLU A 93 11.11 -2.48 -0.93
CA GLU A 93 10.52 -3.43 0.02
C GLU A 93 9.09 -3.83 -0.38
N LEU A 94 8.26 -2.86 -0.80
CA LEU A 94 6.93 -3.13 -1.35
C LEU A 94 7.00 -3.92 -2.66
N GLY A 95 7.98 -3.65 -3.51
CA GLY A 95 8.22 -4.40 -4.73
C GLY A 95 8.51 -5.87 -4.44
N SER A 96 9.39 -6.16 -3.49
CA SER A 96 9.70 -7.53 -3.04
C SER A 96 8.46 -8.25 -2.50
N MET A 97 7.67 -7.59 -1.63
CA MET A 97 6.44 -8.19 -1.11
C MET A 97 5.40 -8.47 -2.19
N LYS A 98 5.31 -7.62 -3.24
CA LYS A 98 4.43 -7.87 -4.38
C LYS A 98 4.83 -9.11 -5.16
N VAL A 99 6.13 -9.28 -5.44
CA VAL A 99 6.65 -10.48 -6.11
C VAL A 99 6.30 -11.74 -5.30
N HIS A 100 6.51 -11.74 -3.99
CA HIS A 100 6.13 -12.88 -3.14
C HIS A 100 4.62 -13.14 -3.12
N CYS A 101 3.80 -12.08 -3.22
CA CYS A 101 2.35 -12.20 -3.34
C CYS A 101 1.94 -12.78 -4.70
N ASP A 102 2.60 -12.37 -5.78
CA ASP A 102 2.40 -12.94 -7.12
C ASP A 102 2.77 -14.43 -7.16
N GLU A 103 3.89 -14.81 -6.55
CA GLU A 103 4.32 -16.21 -6.39
C GLU A 103 3.29 -17.02 -5.59
N ALA A 104 2.81 -16.48 -4.47
CA ALA A 104 1.80 -17.13 -3.65
C ALA A 104 0.46 -17.30 -4.39
N GLU A 105 0.06 -16.34 -5.21
CA GLU A 105 -1.13 -16.46 -6.07
C GLU A 105 -0.93 -17.52 -7.15
N HIS A 106 0.25 -17.56 -7.77
CA HIS A 106 0.59 -18.60 -8.74
C HIS A 106 0.55 -20.01 -8.11
N ASP A 107 1.05 -20.18 -6.88
CA ASP A 107 0.98 -21.43 -6.12
C ASP A 107 -0.47 -21.84 -5.79
N LEU A 108 -1.40 -20.88 -5.64
CA LEU A 108 -2.83 -21.14 -5.46
C LEU A 108 -3.52 -21.54 -6.76
N ASP A 109 -3.12 -20.94 -7.89
CA ASP A 109 -3.67 -21.26 -9.21
C ASP A 109 -3.22 -22.66 -9.69
N HIS A 110 -2.04 -23.11 -9.24
CA HIS A 110 -1.41 -24.35 -9.67
C HIS A 110 -1.05 -25.24 -8.47
N PRO A 111 -2.04 -25.76 -7.72
CA PRO A 111 -1.77 -26.69 -6.65
C PRO A 111 -1.09 -27.95 -7.20
N GLY A 112 -0.10 -28.48 -6.48
CA GLY A 112 0.59 -29.71 -6.86
C GLY A 112 -0.28 -30.96 -6.64
N GLU A 113 0.26 -32.14 -6.97
CA GLU A 113 -0.43 -33.43 -6.74
C GLU A 113 -0.78 -33.65 -5.25
N ASP A 114 0.09 -33.17 -4.35
CA ASP A 114 -0.11 -33.22 -2.90
C ASP A 114 -0.97 -32.04 -2.36
N GLY A 115 -1.51 -31.21 -3.25
CA GLY A 115 -2.28 -30.00 -2.91
C GLY A 115 -1.42 -28.74 -2.79
N PHE A 116 -1.83 -27.84 -1.90
CA PHE A 116 -1.17 -26.55 -1.73
C PHE A 116 0.19 -26.66 -1.03
N ARG A 117 1.12 -25.77 -1.40
CA ARG A 117 2.42 -25.63 -0.75
C ARG A 117 2.29 -25.49 0.77
N ALA A 118 3.07 -26.27 1.51
CA ALA A 118 3.12 -26.20 2.96
C ALA A 118 3.55 -24.80 3.43
N GLY A 119 2.80 -24.23 4.37
CA GLY A 119 3.11 -22.90 4.93
C GLY A 119 2.58 -21.70 4.13
N LEU A 120 2.01 -21.91 2.93
CA LEU A 120 1.52 -20.82 2.06
C LEU A 120 0.59 -19.83 2.77
N ARG A 121 -0.36 -20.36 3.56
CA ARG A 121 -1.27 -19.53 4.37
C ARG A 121 -0.52 -18.68 5.41
N GLY A 122 0.50 -19.26 6.03
CA GLY A 122 1.35 -18.57 7.01
C GLY A 122 2.18 -17.47 6.37
N ASP A 123 2.72 -17.72 5.17
CA ASP A 123 3.46 -16.75 4.38
C ASP A 123 2.56 -15.56 4.00
N LEU A 124 1.35 -15.82 3.48
CA LEU A 124 0.35 -14.79 3.18
C LEU A 124 -0.03 -13.95 4.40
N ALA A 125 -0.25 -14.58 5.56
CA ALA A 125 -0.56 -13.87 6.80
C ALA A 125 0.63 -13.01 7.29
N THR A 126 1.86 -13.50 7.12
CA THR A 126 3.08 -12.77 7.46
C THR A 126 3.27 -11.56 6.55
N MET A 127 3.00 -11.70 5.25
CA MET A 127 3.04 -10.60 4.29
C MET A 127 1.98 -9.54 4.60
N HIS A 128 0.75 -9.95 4.90
CA HIS A 128 -0.31 -9.03 5.33
C HIS A 128 0.11 -8.20 6.54
N GLY A 129 0.61 -8.86 7.60
CA GLY A 129 1.09 -8.18 8.80
C GLY A 129 2.27 -7.25 8.52
N SER A 130 3.19 -7.65 7.65
CA SER A 130 4.36 -6.84 7.26
C SER A 130 3.96 -5.60 6.46
N ALA A 131 3.06 -5.74 5.49
CA ALA A 131 2.53 -4.62 4.71
C ALA A 131 1.75 -3.63 5.59
N ASN A 132 0.91 -4.13 6.50
CA ASN A 132 0.18 -3.30 7.44
C ASN A 132 1.12 -2.53 8.39
N ARG A 133 2.18 -3.19 8.87
CA ARG A 133 3.21 -2.53 9.68
C ARG A 133 3.96 -1.46 8.87
N LEU A 134 4.32 -1.73 7.62
CA LEU A 134 5.00 -0.78 6.74
C LEU A 134 4.16 0.48 6.53
N LEU A 135 2.86 0.30 6.28
CA LEU A 135 1.90 1.40 6.14
C LEU A 135 1.82 2.24 7.42
N ALA A 136 1.42 1.62 8.53
CA ALA A 136 1.09 2.32 9.77
C ALA A 136 2.31 2.94 10.48
N THR A 137 3.48 2.32 10.37
CA THR A 137 4.66 2.73 11.16
C THR A 137 5.70 3.51 10.38
N ARG A 138 5.82 3.27 9.06
CA ARG A 138 6.91 3.85 8.24
C ARG A 138 6.37 4.86 7.24
N LEU A 139 5.37 4.50 6.42
CA LEU A 139 4.84 5.43 5.42
C LEU A 139 4.10 6.61 6.04
N ASP A 140 3.23 6.36 7.03
CA ASP A 140 2.47 7.44 7.67
C ASP A 140 3.34 8.37 8.52
N ALA A 141 4.45 7.86 9.06
CA ALA A 141 5.39 8.63 9.85
C ALA A 141 6.24 9.61 9.02
N ILE A 142 6.28 9.49 7.68
CA ILE A 142 7.09 10.38 6.83
C ILE A 142 6.45 11.77 6.74
N LEU A 143 7.02 12.73 7.46
CA LEU A 143 6.64 14.13 7.39
C LEU A 143 7.29 14.81 6.18
N THR A 144 6.48 15.30 5.24
CA THR A 144 6.96 16.00 4.04
C THR A 144 6.93 17.53 4.18
N SER A 145 6.26 18.06 5.20
CA SER A 145 6.10 19.51 5.42
C SER A 145 7.42 20.24 5.64
N GLU A 146 8.42 19.57 6.22
CA GLU A 146 9.73 20.14 6.53
C GLU A 146 10.67 20.20 5.31
N LEU A 147 10.27 19.59 4.20
CA LEU A 147 11.09 19.58 2.99
C LEU A 147 11.04 20.94 2.31
N THR A 148 12.20 21.55 2.11
CA THR A 148 12.36 22.86 1.43
C THR A 148 12.47 22.72 -0.09
N SER A 149 12.78 21.53 -0.59
CA SER A 149 12.82 21.18 -2.02
C SER A 149 12.26 19.77 -2.22
N GLY A 150 11.65 19.49 -3.38
CA GLY A 150 11.13 18.16 -3.70
C GLY A 150 9.93 17.71 -2.86
N ARG A 151 9.31 18.61 -2.08
CA ARG A 151 8.16 18.32 -1.20
C ARG A 151 7.00 17.65 -1.92
N ASP A 152 6.58 18.24 -3.05
CA ASP A 152 5.41 17.74 -3.78
C ASP A 152 5.69 16.37 -4.40
N ALA A 153 6.90 16.16 -4.93
CA ALA A 153 7.33 14.86 -5.43
C ALA A 153 7.36 13.80 -4.32
N ALA A 154 7.92 14.13 -3.15
CA ALA A 154 7.93 13.22 -2.00
C ALA A 154 6.52 12.91 -1.50
N ARG A 155 5.62 13.90 -1.46
CA ARG A 155 4.22 13.71 -1.08
C ARG A 155 3.47 12.83 -2.08
N ALA A 156 3.68 13.06 -3.37
CA ALA A 156 3.09 12.25 -4.43
C ALA A 156 3.58 10.79 -4.33
N LYS A 157 4.90 10.57 -4.18
CA LYS A 157 5.48 9.25 -4.01
C LYS A 157 4.93 8.55 -2.75
N ARG A 158 4.91 9.24 -1.60
CA ARG A 158 4.30 8.70 -0.36
C ARG A 158 2.85 8.26 -0.58
N LYS A 159 2.04 9.08 -1.25
CA LYS A 159 0.64 8.75 -1.57
C LYS A 159 0.52 7.50 -2.44
N VAL A 160 1.37 7.38 -3.46
CA VAL A 160 1.40 6.18 -4.32
C VAL A 160 1.76 4.94 -3.50
N LEU A 161 2.80 5.00 -2.66
CA LEU A 161 3.22 3.87 -1.83
C LEU A 161 2.17 3.47 -0.79
N ILE A 162 1.43 4.43 -0.23
CA ILE A 162 0.28 4.14 0.65
C ILE A 162 -0.77 3.33 -0.11
N GLY A 163 -1.23 3.82 -1.26
CA GLY A 163 -2.24 3.11 -2.06
C GLY A 163 -1.76 1.73 -2.54
N GLN A 164 -0.47 1.58 -2.85
CA GLN A 164 0.12 0.28 -3.19
C GLN A 164 0.16 -0.67 -1.99
N SER A 165 0.40 -0.16 -0.78
CA SER A 165 0.39 -0.95 0.45
C SER A 165 -1.01 -1.42 0.80
N GLU A 166 -2.01 -0.53 0.73
CA GLU A 166 -3.43 -0.85 0.93
C GLU A 166 -3.90 -1.93 -0.06
N ALA A 167 -3.61 -1.76 -1.35
CA ALA A 167 -3.96 -2.76 -2.36
C ALA A 167 -3.29 -4.13 -2.11
N LEU A 168 -2.03 -4.13 -1.62
CA LEU A 168 -1.32 -5.37 -1.28
C LEU A 168 -1.95 -6.06 -0.05
N ILE A 169 -2.34 -5.28 0.97
CA ILE A 169 -3.05 -5.80 2.15
C ILE A 169 -4.35 -6.48 1.71
N ASP A 170 -5.18 -5.79 0.92
CA ASP A 170 -6.45 -6.32 0.41
C ASP A 170 -6.25 -7.61 -0.40
N ARG A 171 -5.21 -7.64 -1.25
CA ARG A 171 -4.88 -8.82 -2.06
C ARG A 171 -4.47 -10.00 -1.18
N CYS A 172 -3.59 -9.79 -0.20
CA CYS A 172 -3.22 -10.85 0.74
C CYS A 172 -4.44 -11.41 1.49
N GLU A 173 -5.38 -10.56 1.93
CA GLU A 173 -6.62 -11.03 2.57
C GLU A 173 -7.47 -11.88 1.63
N LEU A 174 -7.59 -11.48 0.37
CA LEU A 174 -8.33 -12.22 -0.64
C LEU A 174 -7.71 -13.59 -0.89
N LEU A 175 -6.38 -13.67 -1.03
CA LEU A 175 -5.67 -14.93 -1.25
C LEU A 175 -5.79 -15.88 -0.05
N VAL A 176 -5.73 -15.37 1.19
CA VAL A 176 -5.96 -16.20 2.39
C VAL A 176 -7.38 -16.76 2.40
N LYS A 177 -8.38 -15.93 2.11
CA LYS A 177 -9.78 -16.39 2.04
C LYS A 177 -9.96 -17.46 0.96
N ARG A 178 -9.35 -17.25 -0.21
CA ARG A 178 -9.39 -18.21 -1.32
C ARG A 178 -8.72 -19.54 -0.95
N TYR A 179 -7.52 -19.48 -0.37
CA TYR A 179 -6.82 -20.67 0.15
C TYR A 179 -7.71 -21.46 1.13
N ASP A 180 -8.32 -20.79 2.10
CA ASP A 180 -9.16 -21.43 3.11
C ASP A 180 -10.37 -22.13 2.46
N VAL A 181 -11.04 -21.48 1.50
CA VAL A 181 -12.17 -22.06 0.76
C VAL A 181 -11.76 -23.29 -0.07
N GLU A 182 -10.67 -23.21 -0.84
CA GLU A 182 -10.24 -24.31 -1.70
C GLU A 182 -9.68 -25.49 -0.89
N LYS A 183 -9.02 -25.20 0.25
CA LYS A 183 -8.57 -26.22 1.20
C LYS A 183 -9.73 -26.97 1.84
N ASP A 184 -10.79 -26.26 2.22
CA ASP A 184 -11.99 -26.91 2.78
C ASP A 184 -12.69 -27.77 1.72
N ALA A 185 -12.76 -27.31 0.47
CA ALA A 185 -13.34 -28.07 -0.63
C ALA A 185 -12.57 -29.37 -0.94
N THR A 186 -11.23 -29.32 -0.91
CA THR A 186 -10.37 -30.50 -1.12
C THR A 186 -10.38 -31.45 0.07
N GLY A 187 -10.46 -30.93 1.31
CA GLY A 187 -10.57 -31.72 2.53
C GLY A 187 -11.89 -32.51 2.65
N ILE A 188 -13.01 -31.93 2.20
CA ILE A 188 -14.32 -32.61 2.21
C ILE A 188 -14.37 -33.76 1.20
N ALA A 189 -13.67 -33.66 0.07
CA ALA A 189 -13.65 -34.72 -0.95
C ALA A 189 -12.89 -35.98 -0.50
N ALA A 190 -11.92 -35.86 0.41
CA ALA A 190 -11.10 -36.98 0.88
C ALA A 190 -11.79 -37.87 1.94
N ALA A 191 -12.85 -37.40 2.59
CA ALA A 191 -13.53 -38.10 3.67
C ALA A 191 -14.84 -38.79 3.22
N ARG A 192 -14.82 -39.51 2.08
CA ARG A 192 -15.92 -40.42 1.75
C ARG A 192 -15.63 -41.76 2.44
N PRO A 193 -16.31 -42.11 3.55
CA PRO A 193 -16.12 -43.41 4.17
C PRO A 193 -16.51 -44.49 3.16
N GLU A 194 -15.61 -45.46 2.94
CA GLU A 194 -15.95 -46.68 2.22
C GLU A 194 -17.24 -47.26 2.81
N PRO A 195 -18.24 -47.64 1.99
CA PRO A 195 -19.42 -48.30 2.48
C PRO A 195 -19.01 -49.64 3.10
N ASP A 196 -19.11 -49.67 4.42
CA ASP A 196 -18.95 -50.79 5.34
C ASP A 196 -19.28 -52.12 4.64
N ALA A 197 -18.24 -52.91 4.38
CA ALA A 197 -18.36 -54.23 3.81
C ALA A 197 -19.16 -55.10 4.79
N ALA A 198 -20.41 -55.36 4.44
CA ALA A 198 -21.32 -56.18 5.24
C ALA A 198 -20.65 -57.53 5.60
N PRO A 199 -20.67 -57.95 6.87
CA PRO A 199 -20.14 -59.24 7.26
C PRO A 199 -20.99 -60.35 6.64
N SER A 200 -20.37 -61.15 5.79
CA SER A 200 -20.96 -62.38 5.28
C SER A 200 -21.02 -63.40 6.42
N GLU A 201 -22.22 -63.60 6.97
CA GLU A 201 -22.52 -64.75 7.83
C GLU A 201 -22.60 -66.02 6.97
N GLN A 202 -21.70 -66.98 7.22
CA GLN A 202 -21.86 -68.40 6.90
C GLN A 202 -21.35 -69.25 8.06
#